data_AF-A0A4Z1A9A7-F1
#
_entry.id   AF-A0A4Z1A9A7-F1
#
_cell.length_a   1.000
_cell.length_b   1.000
_cell.length_c   1.000
_cell.angle_alpha   90.00
_cell.angle_beta   90.00
_cell.angle_gamma   90.00
#
_symmetry.space_group_name_H-M   'P 1'
#
loop_
_entity.id
_entity.type
_entity.pdbx_description
1 polymer ?
#
loop_
_entity_poly.entity_id
_entity_poly.type
_entity_poly.pdbx_seq_one_letter_code
_entity_poly.pdbx_strand_id
1 'polypeptide(L)'
;MFVFEKANHNFRKPILTLGFIFLTMLTLFFDNYEPYAFTPKKEFGFNLFYSFFFNSSLSEWFTNAVYLYMFADNIEDVVGHFYFFILFIFFGVLANLTYFLFHINSIIPVIGTSGVISGILGMYFVFFPNVKSTMVFEKATFRDIPIFISLSIWILIQSYFYIIELNNQVRSVYGGQVVTFLVGMGFAQIFIRYQFLDRLEQNLRLSTFINKTVLCPSCNKPIPAKKYGRFHCSACDTNFFFDRHGKKFL
;
A
#
# COMPACT_ATOMS: atom_id res chain seq x y z
N MET A 1 16.74 7.19 -5.52
CA MET A 1 15.78 8.22 -5.05
C MET A 1 14.98 7.60 -3.93
N PHE A 2 15.13 8.09 -2.70
CA PHE A 2 14.29 7.66 -1.57
C PHE A 2 13.18 8.67 -1.38
N VAL A 3 11.95 8.18 -1.19
CA VAL A 3 10.78 9.00 -0.87
C VAL A 3 10.36 8.64 0.54
N PHE A 4 10.54 9.57 1.47
CA PHE A 4 10.13 9.39 2.85
C PHE A 4 8.76 10.00 3.05
N GLU A 5 7.79 9.17 3.45
CA GLU A 5 6.52 9.64 3.97
C GLU A 5 5.83 8.58 4.86
N LYS A 6 5.05 9.04 5.84
CA LYS A 6 4.16 8.17 6.62
C LYS A 6 2.78 8.83 6.76
N ALA A 7 1.82 8.39 5.93
CA ALA A 7 0.44 8.89 5.98
C ALA A 7 -0.37 8.35 7.17
N ASN A 8 0.25 7.58 8.07
CA ASN A 8 -0.48 6.70 8.98
C ASN A 8 -1.27 7.47 10.05
N HIS A 9 -2.60 7.29 10.01
CA HIS A 9 -3.50 7.55 11.14
C HIS A 9 -3.71 6.23 11.90
N ASN A 10 -3.32 6.21 13.20
CA ASN A 10 -3.35 5.15 14.23
C ASN A 10 -4.58 4.18 14.34
N PHE A 11 -5.25 3.77 13.26
CA PHE A 11 -6.48 3.00 13.32
C PHE A 11 -6.26 1.48 13.38
N ARG A 12 -5.21 0.93 12.77
CA ARG A 12 -4.87 -0.50 12.81
C ARG A 12 -3.35 -0.70 12.88
N LYS A 13 -2.92 -1.83 13.45
CA LYS A 13 -1.50 -2.20 13.50
C LYS A 13 -1.15 -2.93 12.19
N PRO A 14 -0.06 -2.57 11.49
CA PRO A 14 0.31 -3.18 10.22
C PRO A 14 0.99 -4.54 10.42
N ILE A 15 0.21 -5.55 10.82
CA ILE A 15 0.70 -6.87 11.23
C ILE A 15 1.33 -7.60 10.03
N LEU A 16 0.70 -7.55 8.86
CA LEU A 16 1.21 -8.26 7.69
C LEU A 16 2.40 -7.55 7.07
N THR A 17 2.41 -6.22 7.04
CA THR A 17 3.57 -5.45 6.57
C THR A 17 4.80 -5.82 7.39
N LEU A 18 4.69 -5.78 8.73
CA LEU A 18 5.78 -6.19 9.62
C LEU A 18 6.11 -7.68 9.48
N GLY A 19 5.09 -8.52 9.33
CA GLY A 19 5.24 -9.96 9.10
C GLY A 19 6.03 -10.27 7.83
N PHE A 20 5.76 -9.57 6.72
CA PHE A 20 6.51 -9.72 5.47
C PHE A 20 7.93 -9.17 5.55
N ILE A 21 8.14 -8.03 6.22
CA ILE A 21 9.49 -7.51 6.48
C ILE A 21 10.31 -8.53 7.27
N PHE A 22 9.72 -9.11 8.32
CA PHE A 22 10.38 -10.12 9.13
C PHE A 22 10.61 -11.43 8.36
N LEU A 23 9.62 -11.90 7.60
CA LEU A 23 9.73 -13.09 6.77
C LEU A 23 10.86 -12.93 5.73
N THR A 24 10.87 -11.81 5.00
CA THR A 24 11.92 -11.52 4.02
C THR A 24 13.28 -11.35 4.68
N MET A 25 13.34 -10.84 5.91
CA MET A 25 14.58 -10.81 6.71
C MET A 25 15.07 -12.23 7.04
N LEU A 26 14.16 -13.13 7.44
CA LEU A 26 14.50 -14.53 7.70
C LEU A 26 15.04 -15.23 6.44
N THR A 27 14.52 -14.88 5.26
CA THR A 27 15.01 -15.47 4.00
C THR A 27 16.47 -15.14 3.69
N LEU A 28 17.04 -14.07 4.28
CA LEU A 28 18.45 -13.72 4.10
C LEU A 28 19.42 -14.70 4.77
N PHE A 29 18.95 -15.49 5.74
CA PHE A 29 19.77 -16.51 6.40
C PHE A 29 19.91 -17.80 5.57
N PHE A 30 19.21 -17.90 4.44
CA PHE A 30 19.41 -18.99 3.50
C PHE A 30 20.62 -18.64 2.62
N ASP A 31 21.74 -19.34 2.82
CA ASP A 31 23.03 -19.05 2.17
C ASP A 31 22.96 -19.05 0.63
N ASN A 32 21.98 -19.74 0.03
CA ASN A 32 21.79 -19.80 -1.42
C ASN A 32 20.34 -19.46 -1.81
N TYR A 33 20.18 -18.33 -2.50
CA TYR A 33 18.89 -17.89 -3.04
C TYR A 33 18.57 -18.47 -4.44
N GLU A 34 19.58 -18.98 -5.16
CA GLU A 34 19.43 -19.50 -6.52
C GLU A 34 18.34 -20.57 -6.70
N PRO A 35 18.12 -21.53 -5.75
CA PRO A 35 17.06 -22.52 -5.88
C PRO A 35 15.66 -21.91 -5.84
N TYR A 36 15.51 -20.77 -5.16
CA TYR A 36 14.22 -20.10 -4.94
C TYR A 36 13.94 -19.01 -5.98
N ALA A 37 14.94 -18.62 -6.75
CA ALA A 37 14.80 -17.61 -7.77
C ALA A 37 13.98 -18.15 -8.96
N PHE A 38 13.20 -17.27 -9.58
CA PHE A 38 12.38 -17.63 -10.73
C PHE A 38 13.18 -17.41 -12.02
N THR A 39 13.38 -18.47 -12.81
CA THR A 39 14.11 -18.39 -14.09
C THR A 39 13.18 -18.81 -15.24
N PRO A 40 12.84 -17.89 -16.16
CA PRO A 40 11.90 -18.16 -17.26
C PRO A 40 12.22 -19.41 -18.09
N LYS A 41 13.50 -19.61 -18.44
CA LYS A 41 13.93 -20.73 -19.30
C LYS A 41 13.99 -22.07 -18.56
N LYS A 42 14.18 -22.05 -17.23
CA LYS A 42 14.44 -23.27 -16.46
C LYS A 42 13.14 -23.93 -16.04
N GLU A 43 12.27 -23.19 -15.35
CA GLU A 43 11.06 -23.74 -14.76
C GLU A 43 9.94 -22.70 -14.68
N PHE A 44 8.81 -23.00 -15.32
CA PHE A 44 7.51 -22.37 -14.99
C PHE A 44 6.91 -23.12 -13.78
N GLY A 45 7.63 -23.11 -12.66
CA GLY A 45 7.35 -23.91 -11.47
C GLY A 45 6.82 -23.08 -10.29
N PHE A 46 6.84 -23.70 -9.11
CA PHE A 46 6.38 -23.06 -7.87
C PHE A 46 7.16 -21.79 -7.50
N ASN A 47 8.39 -21.62 -8.01
CA ASN A 47 9.23 -20.42 -7.80
C ASN A 47 8.50 -19.12 -8.20
N LEU A 48 7.55 -19.17 -9.14
CA LEU A 48 6.70 -18.03 -9.51
C LEU A 48 5.95 -17.43 -8.31
N PHE A 49 5.58 -18.26 -7.33
CA PHE A 49 4.72 -17.88 -6.20
C PHE A 49 5.49 -17.49 -4.93
N TYR A 50 6.80 -17.70 -4.88
CA TYR A 50 7.58 -17.38 -3.69
C TYR A 50 8.92 -16.68 -3.91
N SER A 51 9.42 -16.55 -5.15
CA SER A 51 10.71 -15.87 -5.39
C SER A 51 10.73 -14.43 -4.88
N PHE A 52 9.59 -13.75 -4.85
CA PHE A 52 9.47 -12.37 -4.36
C PHE A 52 9.56 -12.21 -2.83
N PHE A 53 9.61 -13.31 -2.07
CA PHE A 53 9.91 -13.28 -0.64
C PHE A 53 11.42 -13.26 -0.34
N PHE A 54 12.24 -13.65 -1.31
CA PHE A 54 13.68 -13.67 -1.17
C PHE A 54 14.28 -12.37 -1.74
N ASN A 55 15.44 -11.97 -1.25
CA ASN A 55 16.19 -10.82 -1.73
C ASN A 55 17.63 -11.26 -2.05
N SER A 56 18.25 -10.66 -3.06
CA SER A 56 19.60 -11.07 -3.52
C SER A 56 20.70 -10.61 -2.56
N SER A 57 20.45 -9.55 -1.79
CA SER A 57 21.42 -8.95 -0.87
C SER A 57 20.74 -8.24 0.30
N LEU A 58 21.51 -7.99 1.36
CA LEU A 58 21.07 -7.20 2.52
C LEU A 58 20.68 -5.76 2.13
N SER A 59 21.39 -5.15 1.16
CA SER A 59 21.10 -3.79 0.70
C SER A 59 19.76 -3.72 -0.05
N GLU A 60 19.47 -4.73 -0.86
CA GLU A 60 18.17 -4.85 -1.54
C GLU A 60 17.04 -5.04 -0.52
N TRP A 61 17.22 -5.96 0.43
CA TRP A 61 16.25 -6.16 1.50
C TRP A 61 16.02 -4.88 2.32
N PHE A 62 17.08 -4.17 2.71
CA PHE A 62 16.95 -2.95 3.52
C PHE A 62 16.13 -1.89 2.78
N THR A 63 16.41 -1.70 1.49
CA THR A 63 15.65 -0.79 0.63
C THR A 63 14.17 -1.22 0.57
N ASN A 64 13.91 -2.49 0.27
CA ASN A 64 12.56 -3.03 0.19
C ASN A 64 11.79 -2.93 1.52
N ALA A 65 12.46 -3.20 2.64
CA ALA A 65 11.89 -3.12 3.98
C ALA A 65 11.50 -1.68 4.34
N VAL A 66 12.33 -0.69 3.99
CA VAL A 66 12.00 0.73 4.15
C VAL A 66 10.76 1.08 3.34
N TYR A 67 10.69 0.71 2.06
CA TYR A 67 9.52 0.99 1.22
C TYR A 67 8.24 0.31 1.74
N LEU A 68 8.33 -0.96 2.16
CA LEU A 68 7.20 -1.65 2.77
C LEU A 68 6.74 -0.93 4.05
N TYR A 69 7.67 -0.59 4.94
CA TYR A 69 7.34 0.07 6.19
C TYR A 69 6.72 1.47 6.00
N MET A 70 7.14 2.21 4.98
CA MET A 70 6.67 3.57 4.74
C MET A 70 5.33 3.64 3.99
N PHE A 71 5.11 2.73 3.04
CA PHE A 71 3.96 2.81 2.14
C PHE A 71 2.95 1.68 2.35
N ALA A 72 3.42 0.46 2.64
CA ALA A 72 2.55 -0.70 2.68
C ALA A 72 1.68 -0.74 3.95
N ASP A 73 2.13 -0.13 5.05
CA ASP A 73 1.33 0.02 6.28
C ASP A 73 0.01 0.77 5.99
N ASN A 74 0.10 1.88 5.27
CA ASN A 74 -1.04 2.70 4.89
C ASN A 74 -1.99 1.95 3.94
N ILE A 75 -1.44 1.14 3.03
CA ILE A 75 -2.27 0.30 2.14
C ILE A 75 -2.96 -0.81 2.93
N GLU A 76 -2.25 -1.48 3.83
CA GLU A 76 -2.81 -2.52 4.70
C GLU A 76 -3.95 -1.97 5.58
N ASP A 77 -3.78 -0.77 6.12
CA ASP A 77 -4.80 -0.09 6.93
C ASP A 77 -6.05 0.24 6.11
N VAL A 78 -5.86 0.64 4.85
CA VAL A 78 -6.91 1.00 3.92
C VAL A 78 -7.71 -0.22 3.43
N VAL A 79 -7.04 -1.30 3.02
CA VAL A 79 -7.69 -2.47 2.40
C VAL A 79 -8.01 -3.58 3.41
N GLY A 80 -7.37 -3.57 4.58
CA GLY A 80 -7.45 -4.61 5.60
C GLY A 80 -6.51 -5.79 5.35
N HIS A 81 -6.17 -6.51 6.44
CA HIS A 81 -5.15 -7.57 6.43
C HIS A 81 -5.38 -8.64 5.34
N PHE A 82 -6.59 -9.20 5.25
CA PHE A 82 -6.86 -10.29 4.31
C PHE A 82 -6.65 -9.89 2.84
N TYR A 83 -7.17 -8.72 2.42
CA TYR A 83 -6.99 -8.24 1.06
C TYR A 83 -5.56 -7.80 0.79
N PHE A 84 -4.88 -7.23 1.79
CA PHE A 84 -3.47 -6.87 1.68
C PHE A 84 -2.60 -8.11 1.41
N PHE A 85 -2.84 -9.22 2.11
CA PHE A 85 -2.15 -10.49 1.85
C PHE A 85 -2.34 -10.97 0.40
N ILE A 86 -3.59 -10.93 -0.10
CA ILE A 86 -3.89 -11.33 -1.48
C ILE A 86 -3.20 -10.41 -2.48
N LEU A 87 -3.27 -9.09 -2.27
CA LEU A 87 -2.63 -8.11 -3.14
C LEU A 87 -1.12 -8.27 -3.18
N PHE A 88 -0.49 -8.56 -2.02
CA PHE A 88 0.94 -8.81 -1.94
C PHE A 88 1.37 -9.98 -2.84
N ILE A 89 0.69 -11.13 -2.71
CA ILE A 89 0.96 -12.31 -3.54
C ILE A 89 0.65 -12.01 -5.01
N PHE A 90 -0.48 -11.36 -5.29
CA PHE A 90 -0.90 -11.03 -6.64
C PHE A 90 0.14 -10.17 -7.37
N PHE A 91 0.62 -9.09 -6.75
CA PHE A 91 1.64 -8.23 -7.37
C PHE A 91 2.97 -8.96 -7.57
N GLY A 92 3.35 -9.87 -6.66
CA GLY A 92 4.56 -10.68 -6.80
C GLY A 92 4.47 -11.62 -7.99
N VAL A 93 3.37 -12.36 -8.10
CA VAL A 93 3.10 -13.23 -9.25
C VAL A 93 3.02 -12.42 -10.54
N LEU A 94 2.35 -11.27 -10.53
CA LEU A 94 2.22 -10.39 -11.69
C LEU A 94 3.59 -9.86 -12.16
N ALA A 95 4.47 -9.49 -11.24
CA ALA A 95 5.84 -9.07 -11.57
C ALA A 95 6.60 -10.19 -12.27
N ASN A 96 6.57 -11.41 -11.70
CA ASN A 96 7.23 -12.58 -12.26
C ASN A 96 6.67 -12.98 -13.62
N LEU A 97 5.34 -12.95 -13.79
CA LEU A 97 4.68 -13.21 -15.07
C LEU A 97 5.05 -12.17 -16.12
N THR A 98 5.10 -10.89 -15.75
CA THR A 98 5.50 -9.83 -16.66
C THR A 98 6.96 -10.02 -17.11
N TYR A 99 7.85 -10.36 -16.17
CA TYR A 99 9.24 -10.68 -16.50
C TYR A 99 9.33 -11.89 -17.44
N PHE A 100 8.57 -12.96 -17.18
CA PHE A 100 8.51 -14.14 -18.04
C PHE A 100 8.07 -13.79 -19.46
N LEU A 101 7.00 -12.99 -19.61
CA LEU A 101 6.46 -12.62 -20.92
C LEU A 101 7.44 -11.78 -21.74
N PHE A 102 8.17 -10.86 -21.10
CA PHE A 102 9.16 -10.02 -21.79
C PHE A 102 10.50 -10.74 -22.02
N HIS A 103 10.77 -11.81 -21.26
CA HIS A 103 12.06 -12.49 -21.27
C HIS A 103 11.93 -14.02 -21.28
N ILE A 104 11.10 -14.54 -22.19
CA ILE A 104 10.71 -15.97 -22.21
C ILE A 104 11.90 -16.93 -22.30
N ASN A 105 12.97 -16.52 -23.01
CA ASN A 105 14.20 -17.30 -23.19
C ASN A 105 15.31 -16.95 -22.20
N SER A 106 14.96 -16.31 -21.08
CA SER A 106 15.95 -15.84 -20.11
C SER A 106 16.43 -16.90 -19.14
N ILE A 107 17.76 -17.01 -19.04
CA ILE A 107 18.47 -17.77 -18.01
C ILE A 107 18.77 -16.94 -16.76
N ILE A 108 18.48 -15.64 -16.79
CA ILE A 108 18.74 -14.76 -15.65
C ILE A 108 17.64 -14.99 -14.62
N PRO A 109 17.98 -15.45 -13.39
CA PRO A 109 17.03 -15.61 -12.32
C PRO A 109 16.52 -14.25 -11.81
N VAL A 110 15.24 -14.19 -11.46
CA VAL A 110 14.61 -13.03 -10.83
C VAL A 110 14.17 -13.38 -9.43
N ILE A 111 14.49 -12.47 -8.53
CA ILE A 111 14.20 -12.52 -7.11
C ILE A 111 13.96 -11.08 -6.65
N GLY A 112 13.31 -10.92 -5.50
CA GLY A 112 13.14 -9.60 -4.89
C GLY A 112 11.70 -9.15 -4.78
N THR A 113 11.44 -8.43 -3.70
CA THR A 113 10.13 -7.90 -3.34
C THR A 113 9.79 -6.61 -4.09
N SER A 114 10.72 -6.06 -4.89
CA SER A 114 10.59 -4.77 -5.57
C SER A 114 9.40 -4.68 -6.53
N GLY A 115 9.04 -5.78 -7.21
CA GLY A 115 7.84 -5.86 -8.04
C GLY A 115 6.53 -5.73 -7.23
N VAL A 116 6.48 -6.36 -6.05
CA VAL A 116 5.35 -6.24 -5.13
C VAL A 116 5.20 -4.80 -4.64
N ILE A 117 6.32 -4.19 -4.23
CA ILE A 117 6.37 -2.81 -3.76
C ILE A 117 5.87 -1.85 -4.84
N SER A 118 6.26 -2.05 -6.09
CA SER A 118 5.80 -1.20 -7.20
C SER A 118 4.27 -1.19 -7.33
N GLY A 119 3.61 -2.35 -7.21
CA GLY A 119 2.15 -2.44 -7.18
C GLY A 119 1.52 -1.71 -5.98
N ILE A 120 2.12 -1.84 -4.80
CA ILE A 120 1.69 -1.12 -3.58
C ILE A 120 1.84 0.39 -3.76
N LEU A 121 2.95 0.86 -4.35
CA LEU A 121 3.17 2.27 -4.66
C LEU A 121 2.15 2.79 -5.68
N GLY A 122 1.76 1.98 -6.66
CA GLY A 122 0.69 2.31 -7.60
C GLY A 122 -0.66 2.52 -6.91
N MET A 123 -0.98 1.70 -5.91
CA MET A 123 -2.18 1.93 -5.09
C MET A 123 -2.06 3.18 -4.24
N TYR A 124 -0.89 3.38 -3.62
CA TYR A 124 -0.61 4.53 -2.77
C TYR A 124 -0.72 5.86 -3.53
N PHE A 125 -0.24 5.88 -4.78
CA PHE A 125 -0.38 7.01 -5.69
C PHE A 125 -1.83 7.50 -5.83
N VAL A 126 -2.78 6.56 -5.91
CA VAL A 126 -4.20 6.87 -6.11
C VAL A 126 -4.90 7.20 -4.80
N PHE A 127 -4.58 6.51 -3.71
CA PHE A 127 -5.22 6.75 -2.41
C PHE A 127 -4.72 8.03 -1.71
N PHE A 128 -3.45 8.39 -1.90
CA PHE A 128 -2.79 9.46 -1.14
C PHE A 128 -2.10 10.52 -2.03
N PRO A 129 -2.77 11.05 -3.07
CA PRO A 129 -2.10 11.89 -4.08
C PRO A 129 -1.53 13.20 -3.51
N ASN A 130 -2.20 13.77 -2.51
CA ASN A 130 -1.86 15.08 -1.93
C ASN A 130 -0.97 15.00 -0.68
N VAL A 131 -0.61 13.80 -0.25
CA VAL A 131 0.29 13.63 0.89
C VAL A 131 1.67 14.16 0.50
N LYS A 132 2.29 14.93 1.38
CA LYS A 132 3.60 15.52 1.13
C LYS A 132 4.68 14.49 1.40
N SER A 133 5.76 14.51 0.64
CA SER A 133 6.88 13.59 0.79
C SER A 133 8.20 14.32 0.71
N THR A 134 9.23 13.71 1.28
CA THR A 134 10.61 14.18 1.12
C THR A 134 11.36 13.29 0.15
N MET A 135 11.84 13.86 -0.95
CA MET A 135 12.74 13.18 -1.88
C MET A 135 14.18 13.37 -1.47
N VAL A 136 14.94 12.28 -1.43
CA VAL A 136 16.38 12.30 -1.22
C VAL A 136 17.07 11.71 -2.45
N PHE A 137 17.89 12.53 -3.09
CA PHE A 137 18.87 12.18 -4.11
C PHE A 137 20.27 12.30 -3.52
N GLU A 138 21.28 11.71 -4.16
CA GLU A 138 22.65 11.65 -3.64
C GLU A 138 23.24 13.00 -3.19
N LYS A 139 22.84 14.10 -3.85
CA LYS A 139 23.36 15.46 -3.58
C LYS A 139 22.28 16.49 -3.19
N ALA A 140 21.01 16.10 -3.21
CA ALA A 140 19.91 17.05 -3.04
C ALA A 140 18.75 16.43 -2.27
N THR A 141 18.16 17.21 -1.37
CA THR A 141 16.95 16.83 -0.64
C THR A 141 15.85 17.84 -0.96
N PHE A 142 14.72 17.35 -1.44
CA PHE A 142 13.54 18.17 -1.70
C PHE A 142 12.43 17.78 -0.72
N ARG A 143 11.97 18.74 0.08
CA ARG A 143 10.95 18.52 1.11
C ARG A 143 9.59 19.01 0.63
N ASP A 144 8.53 18.50 1.26
CA ASP A 144 7.15 18.93 1.04
C ASP A 144 6.63 18.75 -0.40
N ILE A 145 7.18 17.80 -1.16
CA ILE A 145 6.71 17.52 -2.52
C ILE A 145 5.50 16.58 -2.47
N PRO A 146 4.36 16.93 -3.09
CA PRO A 146 3.23 16.03 -3.23
C PRO A 146 3.61 14.66 -3.79
N ILE A 147 3.12 13.59 -3.19
CA ILE A 147 3.46 12.20 -3.54
C ILE A 147 3.18 11.88 -5.00
N PHE A 148 2.12 12.47 -5.57
CA PHE A 148 1.81 12.26 -6.97
C PHE A 148 2.97 12.71 -7.87
N ILE A 149 3.66 13.81 -7.54
CA ILE A 149 4.84 14.26 -8.28
C ILE A 149 5.99 13.28 -8.05
N SER A 150 6.20 12.88 -6.80
CA SER A 150 7.32 12.02 -6.43
C SER A 150 7.30 10.65 -7.08
N LEU A 151 6.15 9.99 -7.01
CA LEU A 151 5.97 8.70 -7.62
C LEU A 151 5.86 8.80 -9.14
N SER A 152 5.35 9.91 -9.70
CA SER A 152 5.43 10.18 -11.15
C SER A 152 6.86 10.26 -11.63
N ILE A 153 7.73 11.01 -10.95
CA ILE A 153 9.15 11.10 -11.30
C ILE A 153 9.80 9.72 -11.17
N TRP A 154 9.52 9.00 -10.08
CA TRP A 154 10.07 7.67 -9.85
C TRP A 154 9.69 6.68 -10.96
N ILE A 155 8.41 6.60 -11.34
CA ILE A 155 7.95 5.66 -12.38
C ILE A 155 8.47 6.05 -13.77
N LEU A 156 8.65 7.35 -14.05
CA LEU A 156 9.28 7.83 -15.27
C LEU A 156 10.75 7.40 -15.33
N ILE A 157 11.47 7.45 -14.21
CA ILE A 157 12.84 6.93 -14.10
C ILE A 157 12.87 5.42 -14.35
N GLN A 158 11.96 4.64 -13.75
CA GLN A 158 11.86 3.19 -14.02
C GLN A 158 11.58 2.90 -15.50
N SER A 159 10.68 3.68 -16.12
CA SER A 159 10.34 3.54 -17.53
C SER A 159 11.53 3.88 -18.43
N TYR A 160 12.29 4.92 -18.09
CA TYR A 160 13.50 5.29 -18.81
C TYR A 160 14.57 4.20 -18.75
N PHE A 161 14.81 3.61 -17.56
CA PHE A 161 15.73 2.50 -17.42
C PHE A 161 15.29 1.28 -18.23
N TYR A 162 14.00 0.96 -18.23
CA TYR A 162 13.46 -0.11 -19.08
C TYR A 162 13.71 0.14 -20.58
N ILE A 163 13.57 1.37 -21.07
CA ILE A 163 13.85 1.71 -22.48
C ILE A 163 15.33 1.55 -22.82
N ILE A 164 16.24 1.98 -21.95
CA ILE A 164 17.69 1.81 -22.15
C ILE A 164 18.04 0.32 -22.26
N GLU A 165 17.42 -0.51 -21.43
CA GLU A 165 17.69 -1.94 -21.37
C GLU A 165 17.21 -2.71 -22.60
N LEU A 166 16.07 -2.32 -23.16
CA LEU A 166 15.59 -2.86 -24.44
C LEU A 166 16.66 -2.72 -25.54
N ASN A 167 17.42 -1.62 -25.52
CA ASN A 167 18.48 -1.36 -26.49
C ASN A 167 19.78 -2.13 -26.19
N ASN A 168 20.07 -2.41 -24.92
CA ASN A 168 21.35 -3.02 -24.49
C ASN A 168 21.28 -4.54 -24.24
N GLN A 169 20.12 -5.18 -24.46
CA GLN A 169 19.85 -6.60 -24.15
C GLN A 169 20.12 -7.01 -22.68
N VAL A 170 20.22 -6.04 -21.79
CA VAL A 170 20.31 -6.27 -20.34
C VAL A 170 18.90 -6.61 -19.86
N ARG A 171 18.70 -7.80 -19.29
CA ARG A 171 17.38 -8.26 -18.84
C ARG A 171 17.20 -7.90 -17.38
N SER A 172 16.18 -7.10 -17.08
CA SER A 172 15.98 -6.52 -15.75
C SER A 172 14.51 -6.48 -15.34
N VAL A 173 14.28 -6.13 -14.08
CA VAL A 173 12.99 -6.21 -13.39
C VAL A 173 12.13 -4.95 -13.63
N TYR A 174 12.68 -3.88 -14.22
CA TYR A 174 12.01 -2.59 -14.37
C TYR A 174 10.70 -2.65 -15.19
N GLY A 175 10.65 -3.45 -16.25
CA GLY A 175 9.41 -3.65 -17.02
C GLY A 175 8.28 -4.24 -16.17
N GLY A 176 8.61 -5.19 -15.29
CA GLY A 176 7.67 -5.75 -14.31
C GLY A 176 7.20 -4.73 -13.28
N GLN A 177 8.10 -3.85 -12.83
CA GLN A 177 7.76 -2.77 -11.90
C GLN A 177 6.78 -1.76 -12.52
N VAL A 178 6.98 -1.38 -13.79
CA VAL A 178 6.06 -0.47 -14.48
C VAL A 178 4.66 -1.08 -14.61
N VAL A 179 4.57 -2.34 -15.05
CA VAL A 179 3.27 -3.02 -15.20
C VAL A 179 2.56 -3.17 -13.86
N THR A 180 3.26 -3.62 -12.81
CA THR A 180 2.66 -3.77 -11.48
C THR A 180 2.21 -2.44 -10.90
N PHE A 181 2.96 -1.35 -11.09
CA PHE A 181 2.54 -0.01 -10.67
C PHE A 181 1.21 0.41 -11.32
N LEU A 182 1.11 0.27 -12.64
CA LEU A 182 -0.10 0.62 -13.39
C LEU A 182 -1.29 -0.24 -12.99
N VAL A 183 -1.08 -1.55 -12.79
CA VAL A 183 -2.13 -2.45 -12.31
C VAL A 183 -2.55 -2.09 -10.89
N GLY A 184 -1.61 -1.72 -10.02
CA GLY A 184 -1.88 -1.20 -8.68
C GLY A 184 -2.77 0.04 -8.70
N MET A 185 -2.47 1.01 -9.57
CA MET A 185 -3.34 2.18 -9.78
C MET A 185 -4.76 1.76 -10.20
N GLY A 186 -4.87 0.78 -11.12
CA GLY A 186 -6.14 0.22 -11.55
C GLY A 186 -6.95 -0.38 -10.40
N PHE A 187 -6.32 -1.20 -9.55
CA PHE A 187 -6.98 -1.78 -8.37
C PHE A 187 -7.45 -0.70 -7.38
N ALA A 188 -6.62 0.30 -7.11
CA ALA A 188 -7.02 1.40 -6.25
C ALA A 188 -8.22 2.17 -6.81
N GLN A 189 -8.24 2.45 -8.11
CA GLN A 189 -9.37 3.10 -8.78
C GLN A 189 -10.65 2.25 -8.69
N ILE A 190 -10.53 0.94 -8.85
CA ILE A 190 -11.63 -0.02 -8.68
C ILE A 190 -12.17 0.02 -7.25
N PHE A 191 -11.29 0.00 -6.24
CA PHE A 191 -11.69 0.05 -4.83
C PHE A 191 -12.39 1.36 -4.45
N ILE A 192 -11.93 2.50 -4.99
CA ILE A 192 -12.62 3.79 -4.85
C ILE A 192 -14.01 3.71 -5.50
N ARG A 193 -14.08 3.22 -6.75
CA ARG A 193 -15.33 3.16 -7.51
C ARG A 193 -16.40 2.30 -6.84
N TYR A 194 -16.01 1.20 -6.21
CA TYR A 194 -16.93 0.31 -5.49
C TYR A 194 -17.19 0.74 -4.03
N GLN A 195 -16.76 1.94 -3.62
CA GLN A 195 -16.94 2.48 -2.26
C GLN A 195 -16.43 1.51 -1.17
N PHE A 196 -15.42 0.70 -1.50
CA PHE A 196 -14.84 -0.25 -0.55
C PHE A 196 -14.25 0.50 0.65
N LEU A 197 -13.66 1.67 0.38
CA LEU A 197 -13.09 2.60 1.35
C LEU A 197 -14.15 3.24 2.25
N ASP A 198 -15.24 3.75 1.67
CA ASP A 198 -16.32 4.40 2.43
C ASP A 198 -16.97 3.43 3.43
N ARG A 199 -17.11 2.14 3.08
CA ARG A 199 -17.63 1.11 4.00
C ARG A 199 -16.71 0.89 5.19
N LEU A 200 -15.39 0.88 4.97
CA LEU A 200 -14.40 0.65 6.02
C LEU A 200 -14.26 1.87 6.94
N GLU A 201 -14.25 3.09 6.37
CA GLU A 201 -14.28 4.35 7.13
C GLU A 201 -15.58 4.51 7.91
N GLN A 202 -16.74 4.16 7.33
CA GLN A 202 -18.01 4.16 8.05
C GLN A 202 -18.00 3.18 9.23
N ASN A 203 -17.50 1.95 9.05
CA ASN A 203 -17.39 0.97 10.12
C ASN A 203 -16.43 1.43 11.23
N LEU A 204 -15.32 2.09 10.88
CA LEU A 204 -14.38 2.67 11.85
C LEU A 204 -14.96 3.88 12.58
N ARG A 205 -15.71 4.77 11.90
CA ARG A 205 -16.44 5.88 12.54
C ARG A 205 -17.49 5.35 13.52
N LEU A 206 -18.19 4.28 13.16
CA LEU A 206 -19.14 3.61 14.05
C LEU A 206 -18.45 2.93 15.25
N SER A 207 -17.25 2.36 15.07
CA SER A 207 -16.49 1.75 16.18
C SER A 207 -15.77 2.77 17.07
N THR A 208 -15.45 3.96 16.55
CA THR A 208 -14.79 5.06 17.30
C THR A 208 -15.77 6.04 17.96
N PHE A 209 -17.08 5.79 17.90
CA PHE A 209 -18.09 6.56 18.64
C PHE A 209 -17.97 6.46 20.17
N ILE A 210 -17.06 5.61 20.66
CA ILE A 210 -16.73 5.45 22.07
C ILE A 210 -16.20 6.80 22.59
N ASN A 211 -17.04 7.52 23.34
CA ASN A 211 -16.76 8.77 24.09
C ASN A 211 -17.16 10.12 23.46
N LYS A 212 -17.96 10.17 22.39
CA LYS A 212 -18.54 11.47 21.97
C LYS A 212 -19.79 11.80 22.79
N THR A 213 -19.92 13.05 23.24
CA THR A 213 -21.12 13.58 23.89
C THR A 213 -21.82 14.58 22.98
N VAL A 214 -23.15 14.56 22.99
CA VAL A 214 -24.01 15.51 22.26
C VAL A 214 -24.78 16.33 23.28
N LEU A 215 -24.81 17.66 23.09
CA LEU A 215 -25.55 18.56 23.97
C LEU A 215 -27.02 18.61 23.54
N CYS A 216 -27.94 18.40 24.50
CA CYS A 216 -29.36 18.61 24.29
C CYS A 216 -29.63 20.07 23.86
N PRO A 217 -30.41 20.32 22.79
CA PRO A 217 -30.73 21.69 22.36
C PRO A 217 -31.58 22.49 23.36
N SER A 218 -32.42 21.82 24.18
CA SER A 218 -33.33 22.51 25.11
C SER A 218 -32.68 22.86 26.44
N CYS A 219 -31.83 21.98 26.98
CA CYS A 219 -31.26 22.16 28.34
C CYS A 219 -29.74 22.10 28.40
N ASN A 220 -29.03 21.95 27.28
CA ASN A 220 -27.57 21.81 27.20
C ASN A 220 -26.97 20.65 28.02
N LYS A 221 -27.78 19.71 28.53
CA LYS A 221 -27.26 18.53 29.21
C LYS A 221 -26.45 17.66 28.23
N PRO A 222 -25.22 17.23 28.59
CA PRO A 222 -24.44 16.32 27.77
C PRO A 222 -25.03 14.90 27.81
N ILE A 223 -25.21 14.30 26.64
CA ILE A 223 -25.72 12.94 26.46
C ILE A 223 -24.66 12.12 25.72
N PRO A 224 -24.23 10.94 26.23
CA PRO A 224 -23.28 10.10 25.53
C PRO A 224 -23.89 9.59 24.22
N ALA A 225 -23.25 9.88 23.10
CA ALA A 225 -23.66 9.43 21.78
C ALA A 225 -22.97 8.11 21.44
N LYS A 226 -23.76 7.06 21.19
CA LYS A 226 -23.26 5.75 20.76
C LYS A 226 -23.38 5.51 19.24
N LYS A 227 -24.25 6.26 18.57
CA LYS A 227 -24.48 6.24 17.11
C LYS A 227 -25.23 7.50 16.67
N TYR A 228 -25.18 7.86 15.39
CA TYR A 228 -26.08 8.87 14.82
C TYR A 228 -27.53 8.39 14.90
N GLY A 229 -28.49 9.30 15.13
CA GLY A 229 -29.89 8.92 15.26
C GLY A 229 -30.72 9.81 16.18
N ARG A 230 -31.86 9.27 16.62
CA ARG A 230 -32.75 9.91 17.61
C ARG A 230 -32.18 9.74 19.01
N PHE A 231 -32.15 10.84 19.76
CA PHE A 231 -31.75 10.91 21.15
C PHE A 231 -32.91 11.43 21.99
N HIS A 232 -32.96 10.97 23.24
CA HIS A 232 -33.93 11.39 24.23
C HIS A 232 -33.19 11.98 25.43
N CYS A 233 -33.59 13.18 25.86
CA CYS A 233 -33.01 13.84 27.02
C CYS A 233 -33.83 13.58 28.28
N SER A 234 -33.33 12.76 29.20
CA SER A 234 -34.02 12.46 30.46
C SER A 234 -34.18 13.64 31.42
N ALA A 235 -33.53 14.79 31.17
CA ALA A 235 -33.61 15.96 32.05
C ALA A 235 -34.71 16.96 31.65
N CYS A 236 -35.05 17.03 30.36
CA CYS A 236 -36.08 17.96 29.87
C CYS A 236 -37.14 17.25 29.02
N ASP A 237 -37.09 15.92 28.97
CA ASP A 237 -38.03 15.03 28.29
C ASP A 237 -38.19 15.30 26.78
N THR A 238 -37.16 15.88 26.15
CA THR A 238 -37.17 16.21 24.72
C THR A 238 -36.51 15.15 23.87
N ASN A 239 -37.12 14.87 22.71
CA ASN A 239 -36.54 14.06 21.65
C ASN A 239 -35.90 14.95 20.60
N PHE A 240 -34.72 14.59 20.11
CA PHE A 240 -34.05 15.31 19.04
C PHE A 240 -33.23 14.37 18.16
N PHE A 241 -33.01 14.74 16.90
CA PHE A 241 -32.23 13.94 15.96
C PHE A 241 -30.85 14.55 15.72
N PHE A 242 -29.82 13.70 15.68
CA PHE A 242 -28.45 14.10 15.38
C PHE A 242 -27.93 13.32 14.16
N ASP A 243 -27.80 14.05 13.04
CA ASP A 243 -27.25 13.52 11.79
C ASP A 243 -25.72 13.66 11.71
N ARG A 244 -25.11 12.94 10.77
CA ARG A 244 -23.68 12.94 10.44
C ARG A 244 -23.10 14.32 10.11
N HIS A 245 -23.94 15.28 9.74
CA HIS A 245 -23.57 16.66 9.42
C HIS A 245 -23.75 17.64 10.59
N GLY A 246 -24.11 17.18 11.80
CA GLY A 246 -24.24 18.02 12.99
C GLY A 246 -25.46 18.95 13.00
N LYS A 247 -26.37 18.84 12.02
CA LYS A 247 -27.63 19.58 11.99
C LYS A 247 -28.62 18.94 12.97
N LYS A 248 -28.95 19.69 14.02
CA LYS A 248 -30.06 19.42 14.93
C LYS A 248 -31.35 19.85 14.22
N PHE A 249 -32.14 18.90 13.74
CA PHE A 249 -33.53 19.19 13.39
C PHE A 249 -34.35 18.92 14.64
N LEU A 250 -35.07 19.96 15.08
CA LEU A 250 -36.06 19.92 16.15
C LEU A 250 -37.11 18.84 15.86
#